data_AF-A0A6P1WB05-F1
#
_entry.id   AF-A0A6P1WB05-F1
#
_cell.length_a   1.000
_cell.length_b   1.000
_cell.length_c   1.000
_cell.angle_alpha   90.00
_cell.angle_beta   90.00
_cell.angle_gamma   90.00
#
_symmetry.space_group_name_H-M   'P 1'
#
loop_
_entity.id
_entity.type
_entity.pdbx_description
1 polymer ?
#
loop_
_entity_poly.entity_id
_entity_poly.type
_entity_poly.pdbx_seq_one_letter_code
_entity_poly.pdbx_strand_id
1 'polypeptide(L)'
;MTSFLTHQTVFECISGPDTGRSAVLMPHVRVVVGRNPQSTIPLSDPQVADEHLAMVFDGQHVYFQTIGMQSVELNGRAVTTGELSPAADLLIGASHWRLLSKPVSTGPIPVNPFAGIDFSNSVNRISTLTGVDTLDSDFSLKTIFAKVGEKRSDEDIESAFTVGTRQTTPVVGTIASHWPQPWLFVRFGGSALLLFISLFLAVTQFQNELLIPGLLFVGSFAVPFGSLIFFWEMNAPQNVSLYQTIKLVFSGGMVSLLISLFFFSNTAFLGTFLGASSAGIVEESGKLLAVLVLMRNKNQYHWILNGLLIGAAVGTGFAAFESSGYAFVVLMQVGFKQAISNIFLRGVLAPFSHVVWTAITAAAIWRVKGQQPFEWDMLKDKGFLRTFIAVVLIHMIWNAPFEVPILPYIWFLPTKQLVLGTITWIMVLGIIQSGLKQIKKAQQAVLQPAA
;
A
#
# COMPACT_ATOMS: atom_id res chain seq x y z
N MET A 1 8.26 -9.56 28.19
CA MET A 1 9.67 -9.60 28.67
C MET A 1 10.55 -9.94 27.48
N THR A 2 11.11 -8.94 26.81
CA THR A 2 12.07 -9.13 25.71
C THR A 2 13.42 -8.63 26.20
N SER A 3 14.33 -9.57 26.42
CA SER A 3 15.75 -9.29 26.67
C SER A 3 16.29 -8.47 25.51
N PHE A 4 16.76 -7.26 25.78
CA PHE A 4 17.50 -6.47 24.80
C PHE A 4 18.85 -7.18 24.58
N LEU A 5 19.14 -7.60 23.34
CA LEU A 5 20.44 -8.14 22.96
C LEU A 5 21.50 -7.07 23.29
N THR A 6 22.34 -7.31 24.30
CA THR A 6 23.38 -6.39 24.78
C THR A 6 24.58 -6.31 23.85
N HIS A 7 24.63 -7.17 22.84
CA HIS A 7 25.71 -7.29 21.88
C HIS A 7 25.18 -7.37 20.45
N GLN A 8 25.91 -6.79 19.51
CA GLN A 8 25.66 -6.87 18.07
C GLN A 8 26.79 -7.64 17.38
N THR A 9 26.39 -8.48 16.40
CA THR A 9 27.33 -9.21 15.55
C THR A 9 27.81 -8.29 14.42
N VAL A 10 29.10 -8.02 14.39
CA VAL A 10 29.75 -7.14 13.40
C VAL A 10 30.70 -7.98 12.55
N PHE A 11 30.57 -7.90 11.24
CA PHE A 11 31.53 -8.44 10.30
C PHE A 11 32.53 -7.34 9.93
N GLU A 12 33.82 -7.54 10.20
CA GLU A 12 34.83 -6.50 10.10
C GLU A 12 36.12 -7.00 9.46
N CYS A 13 36.71 -6.15 8.61
CA CYS A 13 38.02 -6.37 8.02
C CYS A 13 39.11 -5.95 9.01
N ILE A 14 39.89 -6.93 9.45
CA ILE A 14 40.92 -6.76 10.47
C ILE A 14 42.27 -6.39 9.84
N SER A 15 42.56 -6.83 8.62
CA SER A 15 43.79 -6.49 7.89
C SER A 15 43.64 -6.64 6.38
N GLY A 16 44.51 -5.98 5.61
CA GLY A 16 44.50 -5.98 4.14
C GLY A 16 43.98 -4.67 3.52
N PRO A 17 43.80 -4.62 2.20
CA PRO A 17 43.37 -3.40 1.48
C PRO A 17 42.06 -2.77 2.00
N ASP A 18 41.16 -3.57 2.57
CA ASP A 18 39.86 -3.12 3.05
C ASP A 18 39.78 -2.89 4.57
N THR A 19 40.94 -2.79 5.25
CA THR A 19 41.02 -2.60 6.70
C THR A 19 40.12 -1.45 7.20
N GLY A 20 39.33 -1.72 8.24
CA GLY A 20 38.40 -0.75 8.83
C GLY A 20 37.00 -0.74 8.19
N ARG A 21 36.79 -1.49 7.10
CA ARG A 21 35.44 -1.77 6.59
C ARG A 21 34.73 -2.73 7.53
N SER A 22 33.48 -2.43 7.86
CA SER A 22 32.64 -3.30 8.70
C SER A 22 31.16 -3.13 8.38
N ALA A 23 30.36 -4.12 8.75
CA ALA A 23 28.91 -4.05 8.73
C ALA A 23 28.31 -4.78 9.93
N VAL A 24 27.25 -4.21 10.50
CA VAL A 24 26.43 -4.89 11.49
C VAL A 24 25.53 -5.89 10.76
N LEU A 25 25.56 -7.16 11.18
CA LEU A 25 24.72 -8.19 10.59
C LEU A 25 23.36 -8.20 11.27
N MET A 26 22.31 -7.94 10.48
CA MET A 26 20.92 -8.01 10.95
C MET A 26 20.29 -9.38 10.58
N PRO A 27 19.47 -9.97 11.46
CA PRO A 27 18.81 -11.24 11.16
C PRO A 27 18.00 -11.17 9.86
N HIS A 28 18.19 -12.19 9.01
CA HIS A 28 17.54 -12.41 7.72
C HIS A 28 17.78 -11.33 6.66
N VAL A 29 18.73 -10.43 6.87
CA VAL A 29 19.18 -9.46 5.85
C VAL A 29 20.35 -10.07 5.07
N ARG A 30 20.22 -10.11 3.74
CA ARG A 30 21.30 -10.54 2.84
C ARG A 30 22.32 -9.41 2.69
N VAL A 31 23.57 -9.68 3.05
CA VAL A 31 24.71 -8.76 2.92
C VAL A 31 25.54 -9.20 1.73
N VAL A 32 25.71 -8.34 0.73
CA VAL A 32 26.56 -8.61 -0.44
C VAL A 32 27.91 -7.88 -0.25
N VAL A 33 29.00 -8.60 -0.46
CA VAL A 33 30.38 -8.11 -0.35
C VAL A 33 31.02 -8.18 -1.73
N GLY A 34 31.56 -7.06 -2.21
CA GLY A 34 32.13 -6.97 -3.55
C GLY A 34 32.59 -5.56 -3.91
N ARG A 35 33.20 -5.38 -5.08
CA ARG A 35 33.71 -4.08 -5.55
C ARG A 35 32.63 -3.16 -6.11
N ASN A 36 31.45 -3.68 -6.44
CA ASN A 36 30.35 -2.85 -6.91
C ASN A 36 30.02 -1.81 -5.82
N PRO A 37 29.98 -0.51 -6.13
CA PRO A 37 29.59 0.53 -5.17
C PRO A 37 28.20 0.33 -4.55
N GLN A 38 27.35 -0.49 -5.16
CA GLN A 38 26.02 -0.87 -4.66
C GLN A 38 26.04 -2.11 -3.74
N SER A 39 27.17 -2.78 -3.55
CA SER A 39 27.32 -3.86 -2.56
C SER A 39 27.09 -3.34 -1.14
N THR A 40 26.53 -4.18 -0.26
CA THR A 40 26.33 -3.84 1.16
C THR A 40 27.66 -3.48 1.84
N ILE A 41 28.74 -4.17 1.47
CA ILE A 41 30.11 -3.83 1.86
C ILE A 41 30.93 -3.62 0.57
N PRO A 42 31.11 -2.36 0.12
CA PRO A 42 31.90 -2.07 -1.06
C PRO A 42 33.39 -2.20 -0.74
N LEU A 43 34.08 -3.04 -1.50
CA LEU A 43 35.51 -3.34 -1.35
C LEU A 43 36.35 -2.63 -2.41
N SER A 44 37.60 -2.35 -2.05
CA SER A 44 38.61 -1.67 -2.86
C SER A 44 39.69 -2.61 -3.40
N ASP A 45 39.76 -3.84 -2.87
CA ASP A 45 40.71 -4.85 -3.32
C ASP A 45 40.44 -5.28 -4.78
N PRO A 46 41.41 -5.11 -5.71
CA PRO A 46 41.23 -5.47 -7.11
C PRO A 46 41.06 -6.97 -7.36
N GLN A 47 41.45 -7.84 -6.42
CA GLN A 47 41.29 -9.30 -6.51
C GLN A 47 39.85 -9.76 -6.22
N VAL A 48 39.02 -8.86 -5.70
CA VAL A 48 37.61 -9.12 -5.41
C VAL A 48 36.78 -8.86 -6.67
N ALA A 49 35.66 -9.56 -6.82
CA ALA A 49 34.73 -9.36 -7.94
C ALA A 49 33.73 -8.25 -7.63
N ASP A 50 33.02 -7.75 -8.65
CA ASP A 50 31.97 -6.73 -8.44
C ASP A 50 30.92 -7.18 -7.41
N GLU A 51 30.51 -8.44 -7.48
CA GLU A 51 29.83 -9.17 -6.41
C GLU A 51 30.61 -10.45 -6.12
N HIS A 52 31.15 -10.59 -4.91
CA HIS A 52 32.08 -11.68 -4.61
C HIS A 52 31.45 -12.75 -3.72
N LEU A 53 30.75 -12.35 -2.66
CA LEU A 53 29.99 -13.26 -1.81
C LEU A 53 28.76 -12.60 -1.21
N ALA A 54 27.79 -13.41 -0.84
CA ALA A 54 26.63 -13.02 -0.05
C ALA A 54 26.66 -13.73 1.31
N MET A 55 26.22 -13.03 2.35
CA MET A 55 26.07 -13.56 3.71
C MET A 55 24.66 -13.35 4.24
N VAL A 56 24.24 -14.24 5.12
CA VAL A 56 22.98 -14.12 5.87
C VAL A 56 23.23 -14.51 7.32
N PHE A 57 22.73 -13.69 8.24
CA PHE A 57 22.69 -14.00 9.67
C PHE A 57 21.28 -14.48 10.02
N ASP A 58 21.10 -15.66 10.62
CA ASP A 58 19.77 -16.20 10.97
C ASP A 58 19.30 -15.80 12.39
N GLY A 59 20.13 -15.04 13.12
CA GLY A 59 19.93 -14.71 14.53
C GLY A 59 20.85 -15.49 15.49
N GLN A 60 21.47 -16.57 15.03
CA GLN A 60 22.43 -17.39 15.79
C GLN A 60 23.73 -17.67 15.00
N HIS A 61 23.61 -17.99 13.71
CA HIS A 61 24.71 -18.38 12.83
C HIS A 61 24.81 -17.46 11.61
N VAL A 62 26.03 -17.29 11.10
CA VAL A 62 26.31 -16.51 9.89
C VAL A 62 26.73 -17.46 8.78
N TYR A 63 25.95 -17.52 7.71
CA TYR A 63 26.27 -18.32 6.53
C TYR A 63 26.71 -17.41 5.40
N PHE A 64 27.64 -17.90 4.57
CA PHE A 64 28.06 -17.23 3.36
C PHE A 64 28.06 -18.17 2.16
N GLN A 65 27.88 -17.58 0.98
CA GLN A 65 27.99 -18.23 -0.32
C GLN A 65 28.64 -17.28 -1.32
N THR A 66 29.64 -17.75 -2.06
CA THR A 66 30.27 -16.97 -3.14
C THR A 66 29.35 -16.88 -4.35
N ILE A 67 29.43 -15.76 -5.07
CA ILE A 67 28.53 -15.48 -6.20
C ILE A 67 29.28 -15.75 -7.50
N GLY A 68 28.94 -16.81 -8.23
CA GLY A 68 29.59 -17.16 -9.50
C GLY A 68 30.63 -18.29 -9.36
N MET A 69 31.80 -18.14 -9.99
CA MET A 69 32.93 -19.07 -9.93
C MET A 69 34.03 -18.65 -8.90
N GLN A 70 33.75 -17.66 -8.06
CA GLN A 70 34.71 -17.14 -7.09
C GLN A 70 34.76 -18.01 -5.83
N SER A 71 35.88 -17.96 -5.13
CA SER A 71 36.16 -18.68 -3.89
C SER A 71 36.73 -17.74 -2.85
N VAL A 72 36.51 -18.07 -1.58
CA VAL A 72 37.12 -17.40 -0.42
C VAL A 72 37.90 -18.43 0.38
N GLU A 73 38.89 -18.00 1.17
CA GLU A 73 39.56 -18.93 2.08
C GLU A 73 38.98 -18.83 3.48
N LEU A 74 38.44 -19.92 4.00
CA LEU A 74 38.00 -20.03 5.38
C LEU A 74 39.04 -20.86 6.15
N ASN A 75 39.73 -20.24 7.10
CA ASN A 75 40.81 -20.88 7.88
C ASN A 75 41.89 -21.53 6.99
N GLY A 76 42.28 -20.87 5.90
CA GLY A 76 43.30 -21.33 4.96
C GLY A 76 42.86 -22.41 3.98
N ARG A 77 41.54 -22.64 3.82
CA ARG A 77 40.99 -23.55 2.81
C ARG A 77 40.04 -22.81 1.88
N ALA A 78 40.25 -22.96 0.58
CA ALA A 78 39.35 -22.41 -0.43
C ALA A 78 37.96 -23.09 -0.36
N VAL A 79 36.92 -22.28 -0.22
CA VAL A 79 35.52 -22.70 -0.12
C VAL A 79 34.61 -21.74 -0.91
N THR A 80 33.45 -22.25 -1.34
CA THR A 80 32.41 -21.47 -2.03
C THR A 80 31.17 -21.23 -1.17
N THR A 81 31.04 -21.95 -0.06
CA THR A 81 29.98 -21.77 0.93
C THR A 81 30.50 -22.19 2.29
N GLY A 82 29.95 -21.64 3.36
CA GLY A 82 30.31 -22.04 4.70
C GLY A 82 29.56 -21.29 5.78
N GLU A 83 29.75 -21.73 7.02
CA GLU A 83 29.35 -21.01 8.21
C GLU A 83 30.57 -20.27 8.76
N LEU A 84 30.41 -18.99 9.03
CA LEU A 84 31.45 -18.16 9.61
C LEU A 84 31.25 -18.10 11.13
N SER A 85 32.20 -18.64 11.89
CA SER A 85 32.20 -18.57 13.35
C SER A 85 33.07 -17.41 13.85
N PRO A 86 32.88 -16.91 15.09
CA PRO A 86 33.68 -15.81 15.64
C PRO A 86 35.19 -16.06 15.72
N ALA A 87 35.60 -17.33 15.76
CA ALA A 87 37.01 -17.72 15.78
C ALA A 87 37.61 -17.94 14.39
N ALA A 88 36.77 -17.94 13.34
CA ALA A 88 37.20 -18.20 11.98
C ALA A 88 37.80 -16.95 11.33
N ASP A 89 38.81 -17.17 10.49
CA ASP A 89 39.45 -16.15 9.67
C ASP A 89 39.02 -16.37 8.22
N LEU A 90 38.33 -15.37 7.66
CA LEU A 90 37.83 -15.42 6.28
C LEU A 90 38.64 -14.48 5.40
N LEU A 91 39.36 -15.02 4.43
CA LEU A 91 40.10 -14.26 3.44
C LEU A 91 39.22 -14.00 2.21
N ILE A 92 39.00 -12.73 1.90
CA ILE A 92 38.30 -12.26 0.71
C ILE A 92 39.30 -11.42 -0.10
N GLY A 93 39.73 -11.92 -1.25
CA GLY A 93 40.88 -11.33 -1.95
C GLY A 93 42.14 -11.44 -1.09
N ALA A 94 42.73 -10.29 -0.75
CA ALA A 94 43.87 -10.11 0.14
C ALA A 94 43.48 -9.52 1.53
N SER A 95 42.18 -9.41 1.82
CA SER A 95 41.65 -8.84 3.07
C SER A 95 41.18 -9.95 4.03
N HIS A 96 41.58 -9.87 5.30
CA HIS A 96 41.16 -10.81 6.36
C HIS A 96 39.99 -10.25 7.15
N TRP A 97 38.93 -11.06 7.27
CA TRP A 97 37.66 -10.69 7.88
C TRP A 97 37.28 -11.62 9.03
N ARG A 98 36.63 -11.05 10.04
CA ARG A 98 36.14 -11.78 11.22
C ARG A 98 34.78 -11.30 11.68
N LEU A 99 34.10 -12.17 12.44
CA LEU A 99 32.93 -11.80 13.21
C LEU A 99 33.35 -11.38 14.62
N LEU A 100 32.92 -10.18 15.01
CA LEU A 100 33.14 -9.61 16.32
C LEU A 100 31.81 -9.40 17.01
N SER A 101 31.75 -9.75 18.30
CA SER A 101 30.65 -9.36 19.17
C SER A 101 31.00 -8.04 19.83
N LYS A 102 30.38 -6.95 19.40
CA LYS A 102 30.60 -5.62 19.99
C LYS A 102 29.43 -5.26 20.91
N PRO A 103 29.66 -4.69 22.10
CA PRO A 103 28.58 -4.16 22.92
C PRO A 103 27.84 -3.08 22.12
N VAL A 104 26.51 -3.07 22.23
CA VAL A 104 25.69 -2.00 21.63
C VAL A 104 26.06 -0.70 22.36
N SER A 105 26.81 0.19 21.71
CA SER A 105 27.24 1.43 22.38
C SER A 105 26.00 2.26 22.71
N THR A 106 25.79 2.58 23.99
CA THR A 106 24.84 3.61 24.44
C THR A 106 25.41 5.00 24.15
N GLY A 107 25.78 5.26 22.90
CA GLY A 107 25.93 6.62 22.38
C GLY A 107 24.59 7.35 22.42
N PRO A 108 24.56 8.68 22.26
CA PRO A 108 23.30 9.41 22.23
C PRO A 108 22.37 8.71 21.24
N ILE A 109 21.15 8.42 21.71
CA ILE A 109 20.04 7.85 20.95
C ILE A 109 20.18 8.36 19.52
N PRO A 110 20.27 7.51 18.48
CA PRO A 110 20.32 8.02 17.12
C PRO A 110 19.12 8.95 17.01
N VAL A 111 19.42 10.25 16.89
CA VAL A 111 18.40 11.29 16.74
C VAL A 111 17.50 10.73 15.66
N ASN A 112 16.22 10.53 15.99
CA ASN A 112 15.26 10.01 15.03
C ASN A 112 15.56 10.77 13.72
N PRO A 113 15.89 10.10 12.60
CA PRO A 113 16.32 10.81 11.38
C PRO A 113 15.22 11.73 10.84
N PHE A 114 14.02 11.65 11.43
CA PHE A 114 12.88 12.54 11.23
C PHE A 114 12.65 13.57 12.36
N ALA A 115 13.47 13.61 13.41
CA ALA A 115 13.41 14.64 14.46
C ALA A 115 13.87 15.96 13.86
N GLY A 116 12.92 16.87 13.65
CA GLY A 116 13.14 18.14 12.95
C GLY A 116 12.56 18.18 11.53
N ILE A 117 12.08 17.06 10.99
CA ILE A 117 11.24 17.09 9.78
C ILE A 117 9.84 17.51 10.21
N ASP A 118 9.50 18.77 9.93
CA ASP A 118 8.15 19.26 10.13
C ASP A 118 7.20 18.65 9.08
N PHE A 119 6.60 17.52 9.45
CA PHE A 119 5.58 16.85 8.65
C PHE A 119 4.35 17.73 8.46
N SER A 120 4.04 18.69 9.34
CA SER A 120 2.88 19.57 9.19
C SER A 120 3.03 20.45 7.96
N ASN A 121 4.22 21.01 7.72
CA ASN A 121 4.54 21.75 6.51
C ASN A 121 4.44 20.88 5.25
N SER A 122 4.86 19.62 5.31
CA SER A 122 4.78 18.68 4.19
C SER A 122 3.33 18.28 3.87
N VAL A 123 2.53 17.99 4.89
CA VAL A 123 1.09 17.68 4.78
C VAL A 123 0.34 18.88 4.21
N ASN A 124 0.61 20.10 4.71
CA ASN A 124 -0.02 21.32 4.21
C ASN A 124 0.30 21.59 2.73
N ARG A 125 1.56 21.32 2.32
CA ARG A 125 1.96 21.40 0.90
C ARG A 125 1.21 20.38 0.05
N ILE A 126 1.10 19.13 0.49
CA ILE A 126 0.35 18.09 -0.22
C ILE A 126 -1.12 18.48 -0.36
N SER A 127 -1.78 18.89 0.72
CA SER A 127 -3.18 19.31 0.71
C SER A 127 -3.40 20.47 -0.26
N THR A 128 -2.53 21.49 -0.17
CA THR A 128 -2.56 22.62 -1.09
C THR A 128 -2.40 22.12 -2.52
N LEU A 129 -1.33 21.40 -2.86
CA LEU A 129 -1.01 20.92 -4.22
C LEU A 129 -2.12 20.08 -4.85
N THR A 130 -2.81 19.28 -4.05
CA THR A 130 -3.81 18.31 -4.52
C THR A 130 -5.26 18.81 -4.47
N GLY A 131 -5.51 19.98 -3.86
CA GLY A 131 -6.84 20.58 -3.79
C GLY A 131 -7.76 19.95 -2.73
N VAL A 132 -7.18 19.37 -1.68
CA VAL A 132 -7.91 18.81 -0.53
C VAL A 132 -7.68 19.66 0.70
N ASP A 133 -8.60 19.59 1.66
CA ASP A 133 -8.46 20.34 2.91
C ASP A 133 -7.22 19.88 3.69
N THR A 134 -6.58 20.80 4.39
CA THR A 134 -5.58 20.48 5.41
C THR A 134 -6.25 19.82 6.60
N LEU A 135 -5.57 18.89 7.26
CA LEU A 135 -6.10 18.26 8.46
C LEU A 135 -6.17 19.27 9.61
N ASP A 136 -7.30 19.30 10.31
CA ASP A 136 -7.50 20.17 11.46
C ASP A 136 -6.67 19.67 12.66
N SER A 137 -6.39 20.56 13.62
CA SER A 137 -5.53 20.24 14.78
C SER A 137 -6.10 19.17 15.71
N ASP A 138 -7.40 18.89 15.63
CA ASP A 138 -8.10 17.85 16.40
C ASP A 138 -8.06 16.47 15.71
N PHE A 139 -7.47 16.37 14.52
CA PHE A 139 -7.27 15.09 13.83
C PHE A 139 -6.35 14.16 14.63
N SER A 140 -6.78 12.90 14.81
CA SER A 140 -6.00 11.88 15.51
C SER A 140 -6.30 10.48 15.00
N LEU A 141 -5.29 9.81 14.44
CA LEU A 141 -5.38 8.39 14.05
C LEU A 141 -5.70 7.48 15.24
N LYS A 142 -5.22 7.83 16.44
CA LYS A 142 -5.52 7.08 17.66
C LYS A 142 -7.02 7.10 17.97
N THR A 143 -7.69 8.22 17.73
CA THR A 143 -9.14 8.36 17.95
C THR A 143 -9.94 7.54 16.93
N ILE A 144 -9.52 7.55 15.66
CA ILE A 144 -10.16 6.79 14.57
C ILE A 144 -10.10 5.29 14.86
N PHE A 145 -8.91 4.76 15.22
CA PHE A 145 -8.73 3.33 15.44
C PHE A 145 -8.98 2.86 16.88
N ALA A 146 -9.53 3.71 17.74
CA ALA A 146 -9.76 3.40 19.16
C ALA A 146 -10.65 2.16 19.38
N LYS A 147 -11.61 1.92 18.47
CA LYS A 147 -12.60 0.85 18.60
C LYS A 147 -12.24 -0.47 17.92
N VAL A 148 -11.09 -0.55 17.25
CA VAL A 148 -10.66 -1.76 16.52
C VAL A 148 -10.58 -2.99 17.43
N GLY A 149 -10.11 -2.80 18.67
CA GLY A 149 -9.95 -3.90 19.64
C GLY A 149 -11.20 -4.23 20.47
N GLU A 150 -12.30 -3.50 20.29
CA GLU A 150 -13.53 -3.75 21.06
C GLU A 150 -14.18 -5.07 20.64
N LYS A 151 -14.67 -5.84 21.63
CA LYS A 151 -15.52 -7.01 21.36
C LYS A 151 -16.88 -6.54 20.86
N ARG A 152 -17.45 -7.25 19.89
CA ARG A 152 -18.76 -6.95 19.27
C ARG A 152 -19.54 -8.24 19.15
N SER A 153 -20.86 -8.17 19.36
CA SER A 153 -21.76 -9.30 19.14
C SER A 153 -22.04 -9.50 17.64
N ASP A 154 -22.66 -10.62 17.29
CA ASP A 154 -23.14 -10.84 15.92
C ASP A 154 -24.25 -9.84 15.55
N GLU A 155 -25.09 -9.45 16.52
CA GLU A 155 -26.11 -8.42 16.35
C GLU A 155 -25.52 -7.04 15.99
N ASP A 156 -24.38 -6.66 16.57
CA ASP A 156 -23.66 -5.43 16.19
C ASP A 156 -23.24 -5.46 14.71
N ILE A 157 -22.78 -6.62 14.22
CA ILE A 157 -22.35 -6.82 12.84
C ILE A 157 -23.55 -6.78 11.89
N GLU A 158 -24.61 -7.51 12.23
CA GLU A 158 -25.86 -7.54 11.45
C GLU A 158 -26.48 -6.15 11.35
N SER A 159 -26.58 -5.44 12.47
CA SER A 159 -27.07 -4.06 12.53
C SER A 159 -26.25 -3.14 11.64
N ALA A 160 -24.91 -3.25 11.69
CA ALA A 160 -24.04 -2.49 10.79
C ALA A 160 -24.40 -2.74 9.31
N PHE A 161 -24.67 -3.97 8.90
CA PHE A 161 -25.03 -4.29 7.52
C PHE A 161 -26.43 -3.80 7.09
N THR A 162 -27.28 -3.39 8.03
CA THR A 162 -28.61 -2.85 7.72
C THR A 162 -28.62 -1.38 7.33
N VAL A 163 -27.49 -0.65 7.40
CA VAL A 163 -27.44 0.78 7.04
C VAL A 163 -27.80 1.05 5.57
N GLY A 164 -28.22 2.28 5.27
CA GLY A 164 -28.53 2.71 3.91
C GLY A 164 -29.85 2.19 3.36
N THR A 165 -30.74 1.69 4.21
CA THR A 165 -32.13 1.35 3.85
C THR A 165 -33.05 2.53 4.15
N ARG A 166 -34.33 2.43 3.75
CA ARG A 166 -35.33 3.47 4.04
C ARG A 166 -35.52 3.69 5.54
N GLN A 167 -35.38 2.64 6.35
CA GLN A 167 -35.63 2.66 7.79
C GLN A 167 -34.39 3.02 8.62
N THR A 168 -33.19 2.75 8.09
CA THR A 168 -31.92 2.85 8.83
C THR A 168 -31.06 4.03 8.42
N THR A 169 -31.41 4.73 7.34
CA THR A 169 -30.70 5.96 6.96
C THR A 169 -31.02 7.07 7.98
N PRO A 170 -30.02 7.64 8.67
CA PRO A 170 -30.25 8.69 9.66
C PRO A 170 -30.79 9.98 9.03
N VAL A 171 -31.60 10.71 9.79
CA VAL A 171 -31.97 12.09 9.45
C VAL A 171 -30.78 13.02 9.67
N VAL A 172 -30.71 14.12 8.90
CA VAL A 172 -29.54 15.02 8.88
C VAL A 172 -29.09 15.47 10.28
N GLY A 173 -30.04 15.82 11.16
CA GLY A 173 -29.77 16.26 12.53
C GLY A 173 -29.11 15.21 13.44
N THR A 174 -29.19 13.91 13.10
CA THR A 174 -28.64 12.81 13.91
C THR A 174 -27.40 12.15 13.31
N ILE A 175 -26.96 12.60 12.13
CA ILE A 175 -25.73 12.10 11.50
C ILE A 175 -24.52 12.42 12.38
N ALA A 176 -23.63 11.45 12.58
CA ALA A 176 -22.38 11.70 13.27
C ALA A 176 -21.52 12.72 12.50
N SER A 177 -21.23 13.86 13.11
CA SER A 177 -20.37 14.91 12.55
C SER A 177 -18.92 14.87 13.06
N HIS A 178 -18.58 13.84 13.86
CA HIS A 178 -17.23 13.53 14.29
C HIS A 178 -16.65 12.37 13.47
N TRP A 179 -15.34 12.14 13.59
CA TRP A 179 -14.64 11.05 12.93
C TRP A 179 -15.26 9.69 13.28
N PRO A 180 -15.75 8.92 12.29
CA PRO A 180 -16.16 7.54 12.51
C PRO A 180 -15.00 6.70 13.04
N GLN A 181 -15.34 5.65 13.78
CA GLN A 181 -14.38 4.75 14.41
C GLN A 181 -14.50 3.35 13.80
N PRO A 182 -13.84 3.10 12.65
CA PRO A 182 -13.97 1.85 11.92
C PRO A 182 -13.32 0.69 12.70
N TRP A 183 -13.94 -0.48 12.65
CA TRP A 183 -13.53 -1.69 13.37
C TRP A 183 -13.74 -2.97 12.56
N LEU A 184 -14.77 -3.01 11.71
CA LEU A 184 -15.12 -4.19 10.92
C LEU A 184 -14.07 -4.50 9.85
N PHE A 185 -13.44 -3.47 9.28
CA PHE A 185 -12.41 -3.65 8.24
C PHE A 185 -11.23 -4.51 8.71
N VAL A 186 -10.81 -4.39 9.98
CA VAL A 186 -9.72 -5.21 10.54
C VAL A 186 -10.15 -6.66 10.70
N ARG A 187 -11.39 -6.90 11.14
CA ARG A 187 -11.92 -8.26 11.30
C ARG A 187 -12.07 -8.96 9.95
N PHE A 188 -12.60 -8.24 8.96
CA PHE A 188 -12.70 -8.74 7.60
C PHE A 188 -11.32 -8.99 6.99
N GLY A 189 -10.38 -8.05 7.16
CA GLY A 189 -9.00 -8.23 6.71
C GLY A 189 -8.30 -9.42 7.38
N GLY A 190 -8.50 -9.59 8.69
CA GLY A 190 -7.94 -10.70 9.45
C GLY A 190 -8.52 -12.06 9.06
N SER A 191 -9.85 -12.15 8.86
CA SER A 191 -10.49 -13.39 8.41
C SER A 191 -10.08 -13.74 6.97
N ALA A 192 -9.97 -12.76 6.10
CA ALA A 192 -9.53 -12.96 4.72
C ALA A 192 -8.03 -13.36 4.64
N LEU A 193 -7.17 -12.79 5.50
CA LEU A 193 -5.78 -13.20 5.63
C LEU A 193 -5.66 -14.64 6.15
N LEU A 194 -6.45 -15.00 7.16
CA LEU A 194 -6.49 -16.37 7.67
C LEU A 194 -6.93 -17.35 6.59
N LEU A 195 -7.99 -17.03 5.83
CA LEU A 195 -8.44 -17.83 4.71
C LEU A 195 -7.36 -17.97 3.62
N PHE A 196 -6.66 -16.89 3.29
CA PHE A 196 -5.55 -16.91 2.34
C PHE A 196 -4.43 -17.85 2.80
N ILE A 197 -4.00 -17.74 4.06
CA ILE A 197 -2.96 -18.61 4.65
C ILE A 197 -3.43 -20.07 4.66
N SER A 198 -4.68 -20.33 5.05
CA SER A 198 -5.24 -21.69 5.04
C SER A 198 -5.27 -22.30 3.64
N LEU A 199 -5.70 -21.54 2.62
CA LEU A 199 -5.69 -21.99 1.23
C LEU A 199 -4.27 -22.21 0.71
N PHE A 200 -3.34 -21.31 1.04
CA PHE A 200 -1.93 -21.45 0.67
C PHE A 200 -1.33 -22.73 1.25
N LEU A 201 -1.50 -22.95 2.57
CA LEU A 201 -1.04 -24.17 3.23
C LEU A 201 -1.70 -25.42 2.65
N ALA A 202 -2.99 -25.35 2.33
CA ALA A 202 -3.70 -26.48 1.76
C ALA A 202 -3.18 -26.84 0.34
N VAL A 203 -2.92 -25.83 -0.50
CA VAL A 203 -2.30 -26.04 -1.83
C VAL A 203 -0.91 -26.65 -1.66
N THR A 204 -0.06 -26.10 -0.79
CA THR A 204 1.33 -26.53 -0.67
C THR A 204 1.50 -27.86 0.05
N GLN A 205 0.68 -28.16 1.06
CA GLN A 205 0.82 -29.39 1.84
C GLN A 205 0.15 -30.59 1.17
N PHE A 206 -1.04 -30.39 0.59
CA PHE A 206 -1.80 -31.49 -0.04
C PHE A 206 -1.57 -31.58 -1.55
N GLN A 207 -0.81 -30.64 -2.15
CA GLN A 207 -0.53 -30.59 -3.59
C GLN A 207 -1.82 -30.60 -4.42
N ASN A 208 -2.88 -29.98 -3.90
CA ASN A 208 -4.20 -29.97 -4.54
C ASN A 208 -4.38 -28.70 -5.37
N GLU A 209 -4.17 -28.82 -6.68
CA GLU A 209 -4.26 -27.71 -7.63
C GLU A 209 -5.68 -27.12 -7.75
N LEU A 210 -6.72 -27.87 -7.39
CA LEU A 210 -8.11 -27.38 -7.39
C LEU A 210 -8.33 -26.22 -6.42
N LEU A 211 -7.43 -26.04 -5.44
CA LEU A 211 -7.48 -24.93 -4.49
C LEU A 211 -6.79 -23.66 -5.00
N ILE A 212 -6.01 -23.74 -6.10
CA ILE A 212 -5.31 -22.59 -6.67
C ILE A 212 -6.29 -21.47 -7.08
N PRO A 213 -7.39 -21.73 -7.81
CA PRO A 213 -8.34 -20.67 -8.16
C PRO A 213 -8.92 -19.96 -6.93
N GLY A 214 -9.21 -20.72 -5.87
CA GLY A 214 -9.66 -20.16 -4.59
C GLY A 214 -8.61 -19.26 -3.95
N LEU A 215 -7.34 -19.69 -3.96
CA LEU A 215 -6.22 -18.91 -3.44
C LEU A 215 -6.00 -17.60 -4.23
N LEU A 216 -6.05 -17.65 -5.57
CA LEU A 216 -5.93 -16.46 -6.42
C LEU A 216 -7.09 -15.49 -6.19
N PHE A 217 -8.31 -16.02 -6.08
CA PHE A 217 -9.51 -15.24 -5.82
C PHE A 217 -9.42 -14.53 -4.46
N VAL A 218 -9.17 -15.28 -3.38
CA VAL A 218 -9.07 -14.71 -2.03
C VAL A 218 -7.95 -13.69 -1.98
N GLY A 219 -6.76 -13.99 -2.51
CA GLY A 219 -5.65 -13.04 -2.45
C GLY A 219 -5.87 -11.77 -3.28
N SER A 220 -6.67 -11.84 -4.35
CA SER A 220 -7.01 -10.67 -5.18
C SER A 220 -8.16 -9.85 -4.60
N PHE A 221 -9.08 -10.45 -3.84
CA PHE A 221 -10.27 -9.78 -3.32
C PHE A 221 -10.13 -9.33 -1.86
N ALA A 222 -9.40 -10.08 -1.02
CA ALA A 222 -9.35 -9.90 0.43
C ALA A 222 -9.03 -8.46 0.86
N VAL A 223 -7.86 -7.95 0.48
CA VAL A 223 -7.38 -6.64 0.93
C VAL A 223 -8.11 -5.47 0.25
N PRO A 224 -8.44 -5.53 -1.07
CA PRO A 224 -9.32 -4.53 -1.67
C PRO A 224 -10.69 -4.43 -1.00
N PHE A 225 -11.28 -5.56 -0.57
CA PHE A 225 -12.53 -5.55 0.19
C PHE A 225 -12.35 -5.02 1.60
N GLY A 226 -11.28 -5.39 2.32
CA GLY A 226 -10.98 -4.79 3.62
C GLY A 226 -10.87 -3.27 3.54
N SER A 227 -10.20 -2.75 2.50
CA SER A 227 -10.11 -1.31 2.22
C SER A 227 -11.49 -0.69 1.94
N LEU A 228 -12.36 -1.39 1.20
CA LEU A 228 -13.73 -0.96 0.95
C LEU A 228 -14.56 -0.89 2.23
N ILE A 229 -14.45 -1.88 3.11
CA ILE A 229 -15.16 -1.88 4.40
C ILE A 229 -14.74 -0.66 5.24
N PHE A 230 -13.45 -0.30 5.24
CA PHE A 230 -13.01 0.94 5.87
C PHE A 230 -13.76 2.16 5.30
N PHE A 231 -13.81 2.33 3.97
CA PHE A 231 -14.55 3.45 3.35
C PHE A 231 -16.05 3.42 3.65
N TRP A 232 -16.62 2.23 3.77
CA TRP A 232 -18.02 2.04 4.11
C TRP A 232 -18.31 2.45 5.56
N GLU A 233 -17.44 2.08 6.52
CA GLU A 233 -17.53 2.52 7.92
C GLU A 233 -17.28 4.03 8.05
N MET A 234 -16.43 4.61 7.20
CA MET A 234 -16.17 6.05 7.16
C MET A 234 -17.30 6.86 6.51
N ASN A 235 -18.28 6.23 5.88
CA ASN A 235 -19.46 6.91 5.33
C ASN A 235 -20.44 7.30 6.44
N ALA A 236 -20.12 8.37 7.17
CA ALA A 236 -20.91 8.89 8.28
C ALA A 236 -22.40 9.10 7.98
N PRO A 237 -22.84 9.52 6.76
CA PRO A 237 -24.26 9.62 6.43
C PRO A 237 -25.01 8.30 6.43
N GLN A 238 -24.32 7.15 6.38
CA GLN A 238 -24.90 5.81 6.44
C GLN A 238 -26.08 5.59 5.47
N ASN A 239 -26.10 6.29 4.34
CA ASN A 239 -27.18 6.28 3.36
C ASN A 239 -26.88 5.39 2.14
N VAL A 240 -25.73 4.74 2.07
CA VAL A 240 -25.35 3.81 1.00
C VAL A 240 -25.43 2.39 1.55
N SER A 241 -26.35 1.59 1.01
CA SER A 241 -26.56 0.22 1.48
C SER A 241 -25.43 -0.72 1.09
N LEU A 242 -25.31 -1.82 1.83
CA LEU A 242 -24.41 -2.91 1.48
C LEU A 242 -24.72 -3.46 0.08
N TYR A 243 -26.01 -3.62 -0.27
CA TYR A 243 -26.43 -4.00 -1.62
C TYR A 243 -25.87 -3.08 -2.70
N GLN A 244 -26.02 -1.75 -2.54
CA GLN A 244 -25.54 -0.78 -3.51
C GLN A 244 -24.00 -0.81 -3.59
N THR A 245 -23.32 -0.99 -2.46
CA THR A 245 -21.86 -1.12 -2.38
C THR A 245 -21.37 -2.34 -3.15
N ILE A 246 -21.92 -3.52 -2.88
CA ILE A 246 -21.59 -4.78 -3.58
C ILE A 246 -21.91 -4.66 -5.08
N LYS A 247 -23.07 -4.10 -5.42
CA LYS A 247 -23.45 -3.87 -6.82
C LYS A 247 -22.40 -3.02 -7.54
N LEU A 248 -21.88 -1.98 -6.92
CA LEU A 248 -20.83 -1.12 -7.50
C LEU A 248 -19.48 -1.82 -7.62
N VAL A 249 -19.12 -2.69 -6.68
CA VAL A 249 -17.92 -3.53 -6.81
C VAL A 249 -17.98 -4.35 -8.11
N PHE A 250 -19.05 -5.12 -8.30
CA PHE A 250 -19.14 -5.99 -9.46
C PHE A 250 -19.42 -5.22 -10.76
N SER A 251 -20.50 -4.43 -10.81
CA SER A 251 -20.88 -3.73 -12.04
C SER A 251 -19.93 -2.58 -12.36
N GLY A 252 -19.51 -1.80 -11.37
CA GLY A 252 -18.56 -0.71 -11.57
C GLY A 252 -17.15 -1.20 -11.89
N GLY A 253 -16.67 -2.24 -11.20
CA GLY A 253 -15.40 -2.88 -11.52
C GLY A 253 -15.37 -3.42 -12.97
N MET A 254 -16.44 -4.10 -13.40
CA MET A 254 -16.53 -4.63 -14.77
C MET A 254 -16.64 -3.50 -15.81
N VAL A 255 -17.54 -2.53 -15.60
CA VAL A 255 -17.73 -1.40 -16.54
C VAL A 255 -16.45 -0.57 -16.66
N SER A 256 -15.76 -0.29 -15.56
CA SER A 256 -14.49 0.46 -15.59
C SER A 256 -13.37 -0.28 -16.33
N LEU A 257 -13.27 -1.60 -16.18
CA LEU A 257 -12.36 -2.41 -16.99
C LEU A 257 -12.70 -2.35 -18.48
N LEU A 258 -13.96 -2.55 -18.85
CA LEU A 258 -14.40 -2.49 -20.26
C LEU A 258 -14.10 -1.13 -20.90
N ILE A 259 -14.39 -0.03 -20.18
CA ILE A 259 -14.06 1.31 -20.65
C ILE A 259 -12.55 1.50 -20.78
N SER A 260 -11.77 1.03 -19.81
CA SER A 260 -10.31 1.14 -19.85
C SER A 260 -9.71 0.36 -21.01
N LEU A 261 -10.19 -0.86 -21.27
CA LEU A 261 -9.80 -1.68 -22.43
C LEU A 261 -10.15 -0.98 -23.76
N PHE A 262 -11.35 -0.41 -23.85
CA PHE A 262 -11.74 0.39 -25.00
C PHE A 262 -10.80 1.60 -25.19
N PHE A 263 -10.48 2.34 -24.13
CA PHE A 263 -9.54 3.46 -24.19
C PHE A 263 -8.14 3.01 -24.59
N PHE A 264 -7.60 1.92 -24.03
CA PHE A 264 -6.31 1.35 -24.45
C PHE A 264 -6.29 1.03 -25.94
N SER A 265 -7.35 0.40 -26.48
CA SER A 265 -7.44 0.08 -27.91
C SER A 265 -7.42 1.31 -28.83
N ASN A 266 -7.87 2.47 -28.34
CA ASN A 266 -7.92 3.72 -29.09
C ASN A 266 -6.77 4.69 -28.77
N THR A 267 -5.91 4.35 -27.80
CA THR A 267 -4.81 5.22 -27.33
C THR A 267 -3.46 4.51 -27.30
N ALA A 268 -3.25 3.54 -28.21
CA ALA A 268 -2.00 2.76 -28.29
C ALA A 268 -0.72 3.63 -28.37
N PHE A 269 -0.82 4.84 -28.93
CA PHE A 269 0.28 5.81 -28.96
C PHE A 269 0.77 6.22 -27.55
N LEU A 270 -0.12 6.28 -26.56
CA LEU A 270 0.25 6.58 -25.17
C LEU A 270 1.11 5.46 -24.58
N GLY A 271 0.77 4.20 -24.86
CA GLY A 271 1.57 3.06 -24.42
C GLY A 271 2.98 3.07 -25.03
N THR A 272 3.11 3.54 -26.28
CA THR A 272 4.41 3.69 -26.95
C THR A 272 5.26 4.80 -26.32
N PHE A 273 4.65 5.93 -25.96
CA PHE A 273 5.37 7.10 -25.43
C PHE A 273 5.62 7.02 -23.91
N LEU A 274 4.69 6.46 -23.15
CA LEU A 274 4.69 6.47 -21.67
C LEU A 274 4.90 5.08 -21.06
N GLY A 275 4.86 3.99 -21.83
CA GLY A 275 4.94 2.63 -21.31
C GLY A 275 3.83 2.33 -20.29
N ALA A 276 4.19 1.62 -19.21
CA ALA A 276 3.24 1.25 -18.15
C ALA A 276 2.60 2.47 -17.44
N SER A 277 3.23 3.64 -17.50
CA SER A 277 2.66 4.87 -16.94
C SER A 277 1.40 5.34 -17.68
N SER A 278 1.16 4.94 -18.94
CA SER A 278 -0.06 5.33 -19.67
C SER A 278 -1.34 4.87 -18.97
N ALA A 279 -1.27 3.79 -18.19
CA ALA A 279 -2.37 3.28 -17.38
C ALA A 279 -2.95 4.33 -16.42
N GLY A 280 -2.11 5.22 -15.89
CA GLY A 280 -2.57 6.31 -15.03
C GLY A 280 -3.58 7.25 -15.70
N ILE A 281 -3.38 7.54 -16.98
CA ILE A 281 -4.31 8.38 -17.75
C ILE A 281 -5.54 7.57 -18.15
N VAL A 282 -5.31 6.38 -18.72
CA VAL A 282 -6.35 5.57 -19.34
C VAL A 282 -7.31 5.01 -18.30
N GLU A 283 -6.79 4.37 -17.27
CA GLU A 283 -7.63 3.65 -16.32
C GLU A 283 -8.32 4.59 -15.35
N GLU A 284 -7.68 5.66 -14.87
CA GLU A 284 -8.34 6.61 -13.97
C GLU A 284 -9.49 7.35 -14.69
N SER A 285 -9.33 7.65 -15.98
CA SER A 285 -10.41 8.17 -16.82
C SER A 285 -11.53 7.13 -16.99
N GLY A 286 -11.18 5.85 -17.21
CA GLY A 286 -12.16 4.77 -17.35
C GLY A 286 -12.96 4.50 -16.08
N LYS A 287 -12.30 4.51 -14.92
CA LYS A 287 -12.93 4.36 -13.59
C LYS A 287 -13.85 5.54 -13.27
N LEU A 288 -13.40 6.78 -13.54
CA LEU A 288 -14.24 7.96 -13.38
C LEU A 288 -15.50 7.87 -14.26
N LEU A 289 -15.35 7.51 -15.54
CA LEU A 289 -16.50 7.39 -16.44
C LEU A 289 -17.48 6.30 -15.98
N ALA A 290 -16.98 5.17 -15.47
CA ALA A 290 -17.82 4.12 -14.90
C ALA A 290 -18.63 4.62 -13.69
N VAL A 291 -17.98 5.35 -12.76
CA VAL A 291 -18.68 5.99 -11.63
C VAL A 291 -19.78 6.91 -12.14
N LEU A 292 -19.48 7.79 -13.09
CA LEU A 292 -20.46 8.74 -13.62
C LEU A 292 -21.62 8.04 -14.33
N VAL A 293 -21.36 7.07 -15.19
CA VAL A 293 -22.41 6.33 -15.91
C VAL A 293 -23.38 5.64 -14.94
N LEU A 294 -22.87 5.03 -13.87
CA LEU A 294 -23.69 4.28 -12.93
C LEU A 294 -24.41 5.17 -11.92
N MET A 295 -23.82 6.32 -11.55
CA MET A 295 -24.27 7.07 -10.36
C MET A 295 -24.69 8.52 -10.62
N ARG A 296 -24.46 9.09 -11.81
CA ARG A 296 -24.80 10.51 -12.12
C ARG A 296 -26.26 10.89 -11.87
N ASN A 297 -27.18 9.93 -12.05
CA ASN A 297 -28.62 10.15 -11.90
C ASN A 297 -29.16 9.81 -10.49
N LYS A 298 -28.29 9.47 -9.54
CA LYS A 298 -28.67 9.04 -8.19
C LYS A 298 -28.52 10.17 -7.18
N ASN A 299 -29.35 11.20 -7.31
CA ASN A 299 -29.24 12.46 -6.53
C ASN A 299 -29.40 12.30 -5.01
N GLN A 300 -29.97 11.19 -4.54
CA GLN A 300 -30.03 10.84 -3.10
C GLN A 300 -28.64 10.68 -2.47
N TYR A 301 -27.60 10.43 -3.27
CA TYR A 301 -26.21 10.37 -2.83
C TYR A 301 -25.53 11.70 -3.16
N HIS A 302 -25.60 12.68 -2.27
CA HIS A 302 -25.03 14.02 -2.49
C HIS A 302 -23.86 14.36 -1.57
N TRP A 303 -23.54 13.49 -0.60
CA TRP A 303 -22.45 13.75 0.33
C TRP A 303 -21.10 13.45 -0.31
N ILE A 304 -20.08 14.22 0.02
CA ILE A 304 -18.68 13.96 -0.39
C ILE A 304 -18.28 12.54 0.01
N LEU A 305 -18.67 12.11 1.22
CA LEU A 305 -18.43 10.75 1.73
C LEU A 305 -19.15 9.67 0.91
N ASN A 306 -20.26 9.99 0.24
CA ASN A 306 -20.89 9.05 -0.69
C ASN A 306 -20.04 8.89 -1.94
N GLY A 307 -19.56 9.98 -2.53
CA GLY A 307 -18.63 9.92 -3.66
C GLY A 307 -17.39 9.10 -3.31
N LEU A 308 -16.83 9.30 -2.11
CA LEU A 308 -15.69 8.54 -1.61
C LEU A 308 -15.97 7.03 -1.55
N LEU A 309 -17.07 6.60 -0.93
CA LEU A 309 -17.46 5.19 -0.85
C LEU A 309 -17.82 4.59 -2.22
N ILE A 310 -18.54 5.33 -3.07
CA ILE A 310 -18.89 4.90 -4.43
C ILE A 310 -17.62 4.66 -5.24
N GLY A 311 -16.67 5.60 -5.20
CA GLY A 311 -15.39 5.46 -5.88
C GLY A 311 -14.57 4.30 -5.32
N ALA A 312 -14.51 4.14 -4.00
CA ALA A 312 -13.84 3.00 -3.37
C ALA A 312 -14.44 1.67 -3.85
N ALA A 313 -15.76 1.55 -3.95
CA ALA A 313 -16.42 0.34 -4.42
C ALA A 313 -16.03 0.00 -5.87
N VAL A 314 -16.08 0.98 -6.78
CA VAL A 314 -15.65 0.78 -8.18
C VAL A 314 -14.16 0.42 -8.25
N GLY A 315 -13.30 1.13 -7.51
CA GLY A 315 -11.87 0.88 -7.43
C GLY A 315 -11.52 -0.49 -6.86
N THR A 316 -12.26 -0.97 -5.86
CA THR A 316 -12.13 -2.34 -5.32
C THR A 316 -12.46 -3.39 -6.36
N GLY A 317 -13.54 -3.22 -7.12
CA GLY A 317 -13.89 -4.12 -8.22
C GLY A 317 -12.79 -4.16 -9.28
N PHE A 318 -12.35 -2.99 -9.75
CA PHE A 318 -11.26 -2.88 -10.73
C PHE A 318 -9.99 -3.56 -10.23
N ALA A 319 -9.54 -3.23 -9.02
CA ALA A 319 -8.32 -3.78 -8.42
C ALA A 319 -8.38 -5.30 -8.30
N ALA A 320 -9.51 -5.84 -7.85
CA ALA A 320 -9.68 -7.27 -7.62
C ALA A 320 -9.69 -8.06 -8.94
N PHE A 321 -10.47 -7.60 -9.93
CA PHE A 321 -10.53 -8.26 -11.23
C PHE A 321 -9.20 -8.19 -11.99
N GLU A 322 -8.55 -7.02 -11.98
CA GLU A 322 -7.27 -6.85 -12.63
C GLU A 322 -6.19 -7.73 -11.97
N SER A 323 -6.14 -7.74 -10.63
CA SER A 323 -5.17 -8.57 -9.89
C SER A 323 -5.36 -10.06 -10.15
N SER A 324 -6.61 -10.53 -10.20
CA SER A 324 -6.91 -11.92 -10.59
C SER A 324 -6.41 -12.24 -12.00
N GLY A 325 -6.58 -11.31 -12.95
CA GLY A 325 -6.09 -11.47 -14.32
C GLY A 325 -4.56 -11.57 -14.39
N TYR A 326 -3.84 -10.66 -13.73
CA TYR A 326 -2.38 -10.71 -13.65
C TYR A 326 -1.90 -12.01 -12.99
N ALA A 327 -2.53 -12.41 -11.89
CA ALA A 327 -2.19 -13.64 -11.20
C ALA A 327 -2.37 -14.88 -12.09
N PHE A 328 -3.47 -14.94 -12.82
CA PHE A 328 -3.76 -16.03 -13.76
C PHE A 328 -2.73 -16.07 -14.90
N VAL A 329 -2.41 -14.93 -15.50
CA VAL A 329 -1.42 -14.86 -16.58
C VAL A 329 -0.04 -15.28 -16.08
N VAL A 330 0.40 -14.78 -14.91
CA VAL A 330 1.68 -15.17 -14.30
C VAL A 330 1.71 -16.66 -13.95
N LEU A 331 0.61 -17.21 -13.46
CA LEU A 331 0.48 -18.65 -13.19
C LEU A 331 0.71 -19.46 -14.46
N MET A 332 0.08 -19.07 -15.57
CA MET A 332 0.15 -19.78 -16.84
C MET A 332 1.51 -19.65 -17.55
N GLN A 333 2.15 -18.48 -17.43
CA GLN A 333 3.38 -18.17 -18.18
C GLN A 333 4.66 -18.44 -17.40
N VAL A 334 4.63 -18.30 -16.08
CA VAL A 334 5.83 -18.31 -15.22
C VAL A 334 5.73 -19.41 -14.16
N GLY A 335 4.56 -19.56 -13.54
CA GLY A 335 4.28 -20.64 -12.59
C GLY A 335 3.75 -20.17 -11.25
N PHE A 336 3.41 -21.15 -10.41
CA PHE A 336 2.71 -20.96 -9.14
C PHE A 336 3.43 -19.99 -8.19
N LYS A 337 4.75 -20.16 -7.99
CA LYS A 337 5.52 -19.35 -7.04
C LYS A 337 5.47 -17.85 -7.36
N GLN A 338 5.56 -17.50 -8.64
CA GLN A 338 5.53 -16.10 -9.10
C GLN A 338 4.11 -15.54 -9.05
N ALA A 339 3.08 -16.36 -9.33
CA ALA A 339 1.69 -15.94 -9.19
C ALA A 339 1.34 -15.59 -7.74
N ILE A 340 1.78 -16.40 -6.78
CA ILE A 340 1.59 -16.11 -5.35
C ILE A 340 2.37 -14.88 -4.91
N SER A 341 3.62 -14.72 -5.37
CA SER A 341 4.41 -13.52 -5.07
C SER A 341 3.75 -12.25 -5.61
N ASN A 342 3.19 -12.33 -6.83
CA ASN A 342 2.45 -11.24 -7.45
C ASN A 342 1.21 -10.86 -6.65
N ILE A 343 0.36 -11.83 -6.29
CA ILE A 343 -0.85 -11.58 -5.51
C ILE A 343 -0.52 -11.06 -4.12
N PHE A 344 0.50 -11.60 -3.46
CA PHE A 344 0.92 -11.11 -2.15
C PHE A 344 1.29 -9.62 -2.21
N LEU A 345 2.16 -9.25 -3.15
CA LEU A 345 2.58 -7.86 -3.31
C LEU A 345 1.40 -6.94 -3.68
N ARG A 346 0.56 -7.36 -4.64
CA ARG A 346 -0.64 -6.60 -5.03
C ARG A 346 -1.65 -6.47 -3.90
N GLY A 347 -1.80 -7.52 -3.09
CA GLY A 347 -2.64 -7.53 -1.90
C GLY A 347 -2.15 -6.55 -0.85
N VAL A 348 -0.87 -6.58 -0.48
CA VAL A 348 -0.29 -5.65 0.50
C VAL A 348 -0.35 -4.20 0.03
N LEU A 349 -0.19 -3.96 -1.27
CA LEU A 349 -0.24 -2.62 -1.86
C LEU A 349 -1.66 -2.13 -2.23
N ALA A 350 -2.68 -3.00 -2.16
CA ALA A 350 -4.06 -2.67 -2.53
C ALA A 350 -4.63 -1.44 -1.79
N PRO A 351 -4.40 -1.24 -0.47
CA PRO A 351 -4.89 -0.07 0.25
C PRO A 351 -4.28 1.26 -0.22
N PHE A 352 -3.27 1.24 -1.08
CA PHE A 352 -2.52 2.41 -1.53
C PHE A 352 -2.72 2.72 -3.03
N SER A 353 -3.55 1.94 -3.72
CA SER A 353 -3.69 1.99 -5.18
C SER A 353 -5.14 2.25 -5.65
N HIS A 354 -5.66 1.49 -6.63
CA HIS A 354 -6.88 1.81 -7.36
C HIS A 354 -8.11 2.09 -6.48
N VAL A 355 -8.23 1.42 -5.32
CA VAL A 355 -9.33 1.67 -4.36
C VAL A 355 -9.35 3.13 -3.93
N VAL A 356 -8.22 3.63 -3.43
CA VAL A 356 -8.09 4.98 -2.88
C VAL A 356 -8.07 6.04 -3.98
N TRP A 357 -7.45 5.76 -5.13
CA TRP A 357 -7.41 6.68 -6.28
C TRP A 357 -8.81 6.95 -6.85
N THR A 358 -9.59 5.90 -7.03
CA THR A 358 -10.97 6.01 -7.52
C THR A 358 -11.86 6.69 -6.48
N ALA A 359 -11.68 6.37 -5.19
CA ALA A 359 -12.38 7.03 -4.08
C ALA A 359 -12.15 8.55 -4.08
N ILE A 360 -10.89 8.98 -4.18
CA ILE A 360 -10.52 10.41 -4.20
C ILE A 360 -11.17 11.12 -5.39
N THR A 361 -11.04 10.55 -6.59
CA THR A 361 -11.57 11.13 -7.82
C THR A 361 -13.09 11.27 -7.78
N ALA A 362 -13.79 10.24 -7.31
CA ALA A 362 -15.24 10.28 -7.15
C ALA A 362 -15.67 11.27 -6.05
N ALA A 363 -14.98 11.33 -4.92
CA ALA A 363 -15.29 12.31 -3.89
C ALA A 363 -15.10 13.76 -4.37
N ALA A 364 -14.09 14.01 -5.20
CA ALA A 364 -13.84 15.34 -5.78
C ALA A 364 -15.00 15.79 -6.68
N ILE A 365 -15.55 14.92 -7.53
CA ILE A 365 -16.71 15.29 -8.35
C ILE A 365 -18.00 15.43 -7.51
N TRP A 366 -18.17 14.63 -6.45
CA TRP A 366 -19.29 14.79 -5.50
C TRP A 366 -19.21 16.11 -4.72
N ARG A 367 -18.00 16.60 -4.42
CA ARG A 367 -17.78 17.91 -3.81
C ARG A 367 -18.28 19.04 -4.72
N VAL A 368 -18.02 18.97 -6.03
CA VAL A 368 -18.49 19.94 -7.02
C VAL A 368 -20.00 19.83 -7.23
N LYS A 369 -20.51 18.60 -7.41
CA LYS A 369 -21.92 18.32 -7.66
C LYS A 369 -22.82 18.77 -6.51
N GLY A 370 -22.41 18.52 -5.26
CA GLY A 370 -23.24 18.78 -4.09
C GLY A 370 -24.65 18.16 -4.22
N GLN A 371 -25.68 18.93 -3.89
CA GLN A 371 -27.08 18.52 -3.98
C GLN A 371 -27.66 18.58 -5.41
N GLN A 372 -26.97 19.21 -6.36
CA GLN A 372 -27.48 19.38 -7.72
C GLN A 372 -27.36 18.08 -8.53
N PRO A 373 -28.17 17.90 -9.60
CA PRO A 373 -27.93 16.87 -10.60
C PRO A 373 -26.53 17.01 -11.22
N PHE A 374 -25.95 15.91 -11.70
CA PHE A 374 -24.65 15.98 -12.37
C PHE A 374 -24.78 16.64 -13.75
N GLU A 375 -23.90 17.59 -14.01
CA GLU A 375 -23.73 18.23 -15.32
C GLU A 375 -22.30 18.03 -15.82
N TRP A 376 -22.13 17.80 -17.13
CA TRP A 376 -20.81 17.52 -17.72
C TRP A 376 -19.82 18.67 -17.55
N ASP A 377 -20.30 19.92 -17.49
CA ASP A 377 -19.45 21.09 -17.26
C ASP A 377 -18.81 21.09 -15.87
N MET A 378 -19.32 20.32 -14.90
CA MET A 378 -18.68 20.13 -13.59
C MET A 378 -17.30 19.46 -13.71
N LEU A 379 -17.02 18.72 -14.79
CA LEU A 379 -15.69 18.16 -15.05
C LEU A 379 -14.65 19.22 -15.42
N LYS A 380 -15.08 20.44 -15.75
CA LYS A 380 -14.20 21.59 -16.02
C LYS A 380 -13.88 22.38 -14.74
N ASP A 381 -14.48 22.03 -13.61
CA ASP A 381 -14.18 22.67 -12.33
C ASP A 381 -12.69 22.54 -12.00
N LYS A 382 -12.06 23.67 -11.64
CA LYS A 382 -10.62 23.73 -11.39
C LYS A 382 -10.22 22.90 -10.16
N GLY A 383 -11.07 22.84 -9.14
CA GLY A 383 -10.84 22.04 -7.94
C GLY A 383 -10.85 20.56 -8.27
N PHE A 384 -11.86 20.10 -9.00
CA PHE A 384 -11.95 18.72 -9.48
C PHE A 384 -10.75 18.35 -10.38
N LEU A 385 -10.46 19.15 -11.41
CA LEU A 385 -9.37 18.88 -12.35
C LEU A 385 -8.02 18.75 -11.62
N ARG A 386 -7.77 19.61 -10.63
CA ARG A 386 -6.55 19.55 -9.82
C ARG A 386 -6.41 18.22 -9.09
N THR A 387 -7.46 17.78 -8.41
CA THR A 387 -7.45 16.49 -7.69
C THR A 387 -7.36 15.31 -8.64
N PHE A 388 -8.08 15.34 -9.76
CA PHE A 388 -8.04 14.29 -10.77
C PHE A 388 -6.66 14.15 -11.42
N ILE A 389 -6.05 15.27 -11.84
CA ILE A 389 -4.69 15.28 -12.39
C ILE A 389 -3.68 14.76 -11.36
N ALA A 390 -3.82 15.13 -10.08
CA ALA A 390 -2.94 14.61 -9.04
C ALA A 390 -3.02 13.08 -8.93
N VAL A 391 -4.23 12.51 -8.95
CA VAL A 391 -4.43 11.04 -8.93
C VAL A 391 -3.84 10.37 -10.17
N VAL A 392 -4.09 10.93 -11.35
CA VAL A 392 -3.51 10.45 -12.62
C VAL A 392 -1.99 10.43 -12.53
N LEU A 393 -1.36 11.52 -12.09
CA LEU A 393 0.10 11.60 -11.95
C LEU A 393 0.63 10.62 -10.91
N ILE A 394 -0.03 10.47 -9.75
CA ILE A 394 0.34 9.48 -8.74
C ILE A 394 0.34 8.08 -9.34
N HIS A 395 -0.69 7.71 -10.09
CA HIS A 395 -0.77 6.41 -10.75
C HIS A 395 0.28 6.26 -11.86
N MET A 396 0.51 7.30 -12.67
CA MET A 396 1.59 7.28 -13.69
C MET A 396 2.96 7.02 -13.04
N ILE A 397 3.27 7.68 -11.92
CA ILE A 397 4.53 7.51 -11.19
C ILE A 397 4.60 6.13 -10.53
N TRP A 398 3.46 5.63 -10.02
CA TRP A 398 3.37 4.27 -9.45
C TRP A 398 3.85 3.22 -10.47
N ASN A 399 3.42 3.33 -11.73
CA ASN A 399 3.78 2.42 -12.81
C ASN A 399 5.08 2.77 -13.54
N ALA A 400 5.69 3.91 -13.24
CA ALA A 400 6.91 4.33 -13.91
C ALA A 400 8.07 3.35 -13.61
N PRO A 401 8.92 3.00 -14.59
CA PRO A 401 9.94 1.95 -14.47
C PRO A 401 11.20 2.45 -13.76
N PHE A 402 11.04 3.00 -12.56
CA PHE A 402 12.15 3.41 -11.71
C PHE A 402 11.89 3.06 -10.24
N GLU A 403 12.99 2.87 -9.53
CA GLU A 403 13.05 2.72 -8.07
C GLU A 403 13.73 3.95 -7.45
N VAL A 404 13.56 4.13 -6.14
CA VAL A 404 14.24 5.20 -5.40
C VAL A 404 15.71 4.83 -5.25
N PRO A 405 16.68 5.59 -5.80
CA PRO A 405 18.07 5.14 -5.91
C PRO A 405 18.78 4.81 -4.58
N ILE A 406 18.47 5.55 -3.52
CA ILE A 406 19.16 5.44 -2.22
C ILE A 406 18.48 4.40 -1.31
N LEU A 407 17.15 4.33 -1.36
CA LEU A 407 16.34 3.48 -0.49
C LEU A 407 15.20 2.88 -1.32
N PRO A 408 15.47 1.85 -2.15
CA PRO A 408 14.48 1.29 -3.07
C PRO A 408 13.36 0.52 -2.34
N TYR A 409 13.67 -0.05 -1.17
CA TYR A 409 12.73 -0.83 -0.35
C TYR A 409 12.77 -0.39 1.12
N ILE A 410 11.60 -0.39 1.76
CA ILE A 410 11.45 -0.26 3.22
C ILE A 410 10.68 -1.48 3.72
N TRP A 411 11.29 -2.21 4.66
CA TRP A 411 10.83 -3.46 5.29
C TRP A 411 10.73 -4.67 4.33
N PHE A 412 10.22 -4.48 3.11
CA PHE A 412 10.18 -5.38 1.96
C PHE A 412 9.31 -4.78 0.83
N LEU A 413 8.72 -3.60 1.07
CA LEU A 413 7.83 -2.91 0.13
C LEU A 413 8.61 -1.85 -0.65
N PRO A 414 8.28 -1.65 -1.93
CA PRO A 414 8.90 -0.60 -2.73
C PRO A 414 8.65 0.79 -2.14
N THR A 415 9.71 1.54 -1.87
CA THR A 415 9.65 2.85 -1.20
C THR A 415 8.81 3.86 -1.97
N LYS A 416 8.90 3.85 -3.31
CA LYS A 416 8.10 4.72 -4.19
C LYS A 416 6.61 4.55 -3.91
N GLN A 417 6.14 3.31 -3.88
CA GLN A 417 4.74 2.96 -3.64
C GLN A 417 4.29 3.33 -2.23
N LEU A 418 5.16 3.18 -1.22
CA LEU A 418 4.88 3.65 0.13
C LEU A 418 4.69 5.17 0.19
N VAL A 419 5.60 5.94 -0.42
CA VAL A 419 5.52 7.41 -0.45
C VAL A 419 4.26 7.88 -1.16
N LEU A 420 3.97 7.33 -2.35
CA LEU A 420 2.75 7.64 -3.10
C LEU A 420 1.49 7.23 -2.32
N GLY A 421 1.53 6.08 -1.64
CA GLY A 421 0.47 5.63 -0.75
C GLY A 421 0.22 6.60 0.38
N THR A 422 1.26 7.08 1.06
CA THR A 422 1.14 8.09 2.13
C THR A 422 0.52 9.38 1.62
N ILE A 423 0.97 9.89 0.47
CA ILE A 423 0.39 11.09 -0.18
C ILE A 423 -1.10 10.88 -0.45
N THR A 424 -1.45 9.72 -0.99
CA THR A 424 -2.84 9.36 -1.32
C THR A 424 -3.71 9.28 -0.06
N TRP A 425 -3.21 8.73 1.05
CA TRP A 425 -3.95 8.68 2.31
C TRP A 425 -4.12 10.05 2.98
N ILE A 426 -3.14 10.95 2.85
CA ILE A 426 -3.31 12.34 3.28
C ILE A 426 -4.49 12.97 2.52
N MET A 427 -4.61 12.72 1.21
CA MET A 427 -5.74 13.20 0.41
C MET A 427 -7.07 12.60 0.87
N VAL A 428 -7.11 11.28 1.11
CA VAL A 428 -8.32 10.59 1.63
C VAL A 428 -8.78 11.22 2.95
N LEU A 429 -7.86 11.40 3.91
CA LEU A 429 -8.18 11.96 5.22
C LEU A 429 -8.68 13.41 5.10
N GLY A 430 -8.04 14.23 4.25
CA GLY A 430 -8.51 15.59 3.97
C GLY A 430 -9.92 15.63 3.37
N ILE A 431 -10.24 14.69 2.47
CA ILE A 431 -11.59 14.56 1.89
C ILE A 431 -12.62 14.10 2.91
N ILE A 432 -12.26 13.14 3.79
CA ILE A 432 -13.14 12.70 4.87
C ILE A 432 -13.49 13.89 5.77
N GLN A 433 -12.49 14.69 6.14
CA GLN A 433 -12.71 15.92 6.90
C GLN A 433 -13.64 16.90 6.18
N SER A 434 -13.44 17.14 4.87
CA SER A 434 -14.37 17.96 4.08
C SER A 434 -15.81 17.43 4.14
N GLY A 435 -15.97 16.11 4.09
CA GLY A 435 -17.27 15.44 4.18
C GLY A 435 -17.93 15.61 5.56
N LEU A 436 -17.18 15.49 6.65
CA LEU A 436 -17.68 15.76 7.99
C LEU A 436 -18.06 17.23 8.18
N LYS A 437 -17.27 18.16 7.63
CA LYS A 437 -17.59 19.60 7.59
C LYS A 437 -18.87 19.87 6.79
N GLN A 438 -19.09 19.16 5.67
CA GLN A 438 -20.33 19.25 4.87
C GLN A 438 -21.55 18.85 5.71
N ILE A 439 -21.47 17.76 6.47
CA ILE A 439 -22.53 17.30 7.38
C ILE A 439 -22.82 18.34 8.45
N LYS A 440 -21.78 18.87 9.11
CA LYS A 440 -21.92 19.88 10.17
C LYS A 440 -22.63 21.15 9.66
N LYS A 441 -22.29 21.61 8.45
CA LYS A 441 -22.97 22.75 7.80
C LYS A 441 -24.45 22.46 7.52
N ALA A 442 -24.76 21.26 7.02
CA ALA A 442 -26.14 20.86 6.76
C ALA A 442 -26.97 20.76 8.06
N GLN A 443 -26.37 20.28 9.15
CA GLN A 443 -27.01 20.25 10.47
C GLN A 443 -27.34 21.66 10.98
N GLN A 444 -26.40 22.60 10.85
CA GLN A 444 -26.62 24.00 11.24
C GLN A 444 -27.75 24.65 10.45
N ALA A 445 -27.82 24.40 9.14
CA ALA A 445 -28.88 24.92 8.27
C ALA A 445 -30.29 24.40 8.65
N VAL A 446 -30.39 23.18 9.19
CA VAL A 446 -31.66 22.62 9.69
C VAL A 446 -32.08 23.27 11.01
N LEU A 447 -31.12 23.61 11.88
CA LEU A 447 -31.39 24.21 13.20
C LEU A 447 -31.65 25.72 13.15
N GLN A 448 -31.21 26.41 12.10
CA GLN A 448 -31.45 27.83 11.85
C GLN A 448 -32.01 28.01 10.43
N PRO A 449 -33.30 27.68 10.18
CA PRO A 449 -33.91 27.98 8.90
C PRO A 449 -33.83 29.49 8.67
N ALA A 450 -33.36 29.93 7.49
CA ALA A 450 -33.36 31.34 7.14
C ALA A 450 -34.77 31.92 7.35
N ALA A 451 -34.85 33.02 8.10
CA ALA A 451 -36.10 33.68 8.51
C ALA A 451 -36.86 34.27 7.31
#